data_AF-A0A831V2N9-F1
#
_entry.id   AF-A0A831V2N9-F1
#
_cell.length_a   1.000
_cell.length_b   1.000
_cell.length_c   1.000
_cell.angle_alpha   90.00
_cell.angle_beta   90.00
_cell.angle_gamma   90.00
#
_symmetry.space_group_name_H-M   'P 1'
#
loop_
_entity.id
_entity.type
_entity.pdbx_description
1 polymer ?
#
loop_
_entity_poly.entity_id
_entity_poly.type
_entity_poly.pdbx_seq_one_letter_code
_entity_poly.pdbx_strand_id
1 'polypeptide(L)'
;SIGVRMDSFGFVGAMEKLGIERRLLTAGKNKALADPFSPVDPKDTAHLEGVLDEIHAQFIEAVKTARGDRLADDEAIFSGLFYTGATAKEKGLIDDFDSVRGVVRDRIGVERQIDFTPRRNRLEQLLGATAAEFGQSLLGQSPLGLGQETATPMMLP
;
A
#
# COMPACT_ATOMS: atom_id res chain seq x y z
N SER A 1 5.35 -5.46 9.89
CA SER A 1 4.60 -6.63 9.42
C SER A 1 5.54 -7.42 8.55
N ILE A 2 5.79 -8.68 8.89
CA ILE A 2 6.64 -9.59 8.12
C ILE A 2 5.73 -10.66 7.54
N GLY A 3 5.57 -10.65 6.22
CA GLY A 3 4.67 -11.48 5.46
C GLY A 3 4.66 -11.04 3.99
N VAL A 4 4.11 -11.88 3.11
CA VAL A 4 4.09 -11.63 1.66
C VAL A 4 2.67 -11.84 1.16
N ARG A 5 2.21 -10.96 0.27
CA ARG A 5 0.91 -11.08 -0.39
C ARG A 5 1.05 -10.73 -1.86
N MET A 6 0.20 -11.34 -2.67
CA MET A 6 -0.02 -10.98 -4.06
C MET A 6 -1.52 -10.91 -4.29
N ASP A 7 -1.96 -9.82 -4.91
CA ASP A 7 -3.38 -9.55 -5.12
C ASP A 7 -3.69 -9.43 -6.60
N SER A 8 -4.87 -9.92 -6.97
CA SER A 8 -5.46 -9.71 -8.28
C SER A 8 -6.99 -9.75 -8.14
N PHE A 9 -7.68 -9.35 -9.21
CA PHE A 9 -9.13 -9.41 -9.30
C PHE A 9 -9.56 -10.52 -10.27
N GLY A 10 -10.80 -11.00 -10.14
CA GLY A 10 -11.42 -11.87 -11.13
C GLY A 10 -12.61 -11.18 -11.79
N PHE A 11 -12.52 -10.91 -13.10
CA PHE A 11 -13.56 -10.22 -13.87
C PHE A 11 -14.37 -11.13 -14.80
N VAL A 12 -14.09 -12.44 -14.80
CA VAL A 12 -14.73 -13.43 -15.71
C VAL A 12 -16.26 -13.29 -15.72
N GLY A 13 -16.89 -13.32 -14.54
CA GLY A 13 -18.36 -13.20 -14.43
C GLY A 13 -18.92 -11.81 -14.75
N ALA A 14 -18.11 -10.75 -14.63
CA ALA A 14 -18.52 -9.39 -15.03
C ALA A 14 -18.51 -9.25 -16.55
N MET A 15 -17.46 -9.76 -17.21
CA MET A 15 -17.36 -9.76 -18.67
C MET A 15 -18.47 -10.57 -19.32
N GLU A 16 -18.81 -11.74 -18.76
CA GLU A 16 -19.93 -12.55 -19.23
C GLU A 16 -21.25 -11.77 -19.20
N LYS A 17 -21.56 -11.10 -18.09
CA LYS A 17 -22.78 -10.29 -17.94
C LYS A 17 -22.83 -9.08 -18.87
N LEU A 18 -21.68 -8.50 -19.17
CA LEU A 18 -21.54 -7.31 -20.01
C LEU A 18 -21.37 -7.65 -21.51
N GLY A 19 -21.31 -8.94 -21.87
CA GLY A 19 -21.07 -9.37 -23.25
C GLY A 19 -19.68 -9.02 -23.76
N ILE A 20 -18.68 -8.91 -22.87
CA ILE A 20 -17.30 -8.57 -23.21
C ILE A 20 -16.54 -9.86 -23.57
N GLU A 21 -16.04 -9.94 -24.80
CA GLU A 21 -15.18 -11.03 -25.26
C GLU A 21 -13.70 -10.68 -25.03
N ARG A 22 -12.95 -11.60 -24.43
CA ARG A 22 -11.50 -11.48 -24.28
C ARG A 22 -10.77 -12.23 -25.40
N ARG A 23 -9.82 -11.54 -26.06
CA ARG A 23 -8.93 -12.12 -27.06
C ARG A 23 -7.48 -12.06 -26.59
N LEU A 24 -6.98 -13.16 -26.02
CA LEU A 24 -5.61 -13.26 -25.54
C LEU A 24 -4.74 -14.01 -26.55
N LEU A 25 -3.61 -13.41 -26.92
CA LEU A 25 -2.54 -14.04 -27.69
C LEU A 25 -1.25 -13.96 -26.87
N THR A 26 -0.60 -15.09 -26.63
CA THR A 26 0.65 -15.16 -25.84
C THR A 26 1.70 -16.02 -26.53
N ALA A 27 2.98 -15.73 -26.22
CA ALA A 27 4.11 -16.56 -26.60
C ALA A 27 4.79 -17.10 -25.33
N GLY A 28 4.59 -18.39 -25.05
CA GLY A 28 5.07 -19.07 -23.84
C GLY A 28 3.92 -19.55 -22.95
N LYS A 29 4.03 -20.78 -22.44
CA LYS A 29 2.92 -21.52 -21.80
C LYS A 29 2.30 -20.80 -20.59
N ASN A 30 3.11 -20.07 -19.82
CA ASN A 30 2.68 -19.46 -18.55
C ASN A 30 2.52 -17.93 -18.63
N LYS A 31 2.48 -17.35 -19.84
CA LYS A 31 2.39 -15.88 -20.04
C LYS A 31 0.99 -15.30 -19.77
N ALA A 32 0.05 -16.13 -19.33
CA ALA A 32 -1.27 -15.75 -18.86
C ALA A 32 -1.41 -15.89 -17.33
N LEU A 33 -0.32 -16.20 -16.60
CA LEU A 33 -0.32 -16.33 -15.15
C LEU A 33 -0.93 -15.10 -14.47
N ALA A 34 -1.78 -15.34 -13.47
CA ALA A 34 -2.46 -14.31 -12.67
C ALA A 34 -3.31 -13.32 -13.48
N ASP A 35 -3.70 -13.67 -14.71
CA ASP A 35 -4.55 -12.83 -15.54
C ASP A 35 -5.95 -12.66 -14.93
N PRO A 36 -6.39 -11.42 -14.65
CA PRO A 36 -7.64 -11.17 -13.94
C PRO A 36 -8.90 -11.44 -14.78
N PHE A 37 -8.72 -11.71 -16.07
CA PHE A 37 -9.80 -11.90 -17.03
C PHE A 37 -9.92 -13.37 -17.49
N SER A 38 -9.13 -14.28 -16.90
CA SER A 38 -9.22 -15.72 -17.15
C SER A 38 -9.72 -16.43 -15.89
N PRO A 39 -10.36 -17.60 -16.02
CA PRO A 39 -10.60 -18.46 -14.88
C PRO A 39 -9.29 -18.82 -14.18
N VAL A 40 -9.35 -18.98 -12.86
CA VAL A 40 -8.20 -19.42 -12.06
C VAL A 40 -7.82 -20.86 -12.44
N ASP A 41 -6.55 -21.08 -12.78
CA ASP A 41 -5.98 -22.42 -12.99
C ASP A 41 -5.29 -22.89 -11.69
N PRO A 42 -5.69 -24.04 -11.11
CA PRO A 42 -5.07 -24.58 -9.90
C PRO A 42 -3.55 -24.79 -10.00
N LYS A 43 -3.01 -25.08 -11.19
CA LYS A 43 -1.56 -25.25 -11.38
C LYS A 43 -0.83 -23.92 -11.27
N ASP A 44 -1.40 -22.88 -11.84
CA ASP A 44 -0.89 -21.52 -11.75
C ASP A 44 -0.96 -21.01 -10.32
N THR A 45 -2.08 -21.27 -9.62
CA THR A 45 -2.23 -20.96 -8.19
C THR A 45 -1.14 -21.64 -7.36
N ALA A 46 -0.96 -22.96 -7.49
CA ALA A 46 0.06 -23.69 -6.73
C ALA A 46 1.49 -23.19 -7.02
N HIS A 47 1.78 -22.81 -8.26
CA HIS A 47 3.07 -22.22 -8.60
C HIS A 47 3.29 -20.88 -7.90
N LEU A 48 2.27 -20.01 -7.92
CA LEU A 48 2.34 -18.68 -7.31
C LEU A 48 2.37 -18.76 -5.77
N GLU A 49 1.63 -19.69 -5.16
CA GLU A 49 1.73 -19.99 -3.72
C GLU A 49 3.15 -20.43 -3.35
N GLY A 50 3.77 -21.31 -4.15
CA GLY A 50 5.16 -21.71 -3.92
C GLY A 50 6.15 -20.54 -4.02
N VAL A 51 5.93 -19.61 -4.95
CA VAL A 51 6.75 -18.38 -5.04
C VAL A 51 6.56 -17.49 -3.81
N LEU A 52 5.32 -17.34 -3.32
CA LEU A 52 5.05 -16.58 -2.10
C LEU A 52 5.72 -17.20 -0.88
N ASP A 53 5.67 -18.52 -0.75
CA ASP A 53 6.32 -19.28 0.33
C ASP A 53 7.84 -19.09 0.30
N GLU A 54 8.46 -19.17 -0.88
CA GLU A 54 9.91 -18.97 -1.04
C GLU A 54 10.32 -17.56 -0.61
N ILE A 55 9.60 -16.53 -1.08
CA ILE A 55 9.89 -15.14 -0.71
C ILE A 55 9.67 -14.92 0.79
N HIS A 56 8.63 -15.53 1.36
CA HIS A 56 8.37 -15.42 2.79
C HIS A 56 9.48 -16.08 3.61
N ALA A 57 9.94 -17.26 3.22
CA ALA A 57 11.06 -17.94 3.86
C ALA A 57 12.35 -17.10 3.82
N GLN A 58 12.67 -16.49 2.68
CA GLN A 58 13.82 -15.59 2.55
C GLN A 58 13.70 -14.37 3.48
N PHE A 59 12.50 -13.79 3.62
CA PHE A 59 12.27 -12.67 4.52
C PHE A 59 12.45 -13.10 5.99
N ILE A 60 11.89 -14.26 6.39
CA ILE A 60 12.08 -14.83 7.72
C ILE A 60 13.57 -15.03 8.02
N GLU A 61 14.31 -15.63 7.09
CA GLU A 61 15.75 -15.89 7.22
C GLU A 61 16.53 -14.58 7.41
N ALA A 62 16.26 -13.57 6.59
CA ALA A 62 16.92 -12.28 6.69
C ALA A 62 16.68 -11.62 8.07
N VAL A 63 15.45 -11.68 8.58
CA VAL A 63 15.11 -11.14 9.91
C VAL A 63 15.79 -11.93 11.02
N LYS A 64 15.73 -13.27 10.99
CA LYS A 64 16.39 -14.13 11.98
C LYS A 64 17.90 -13.88 12.01
N THR A 65 18.53 -13.82 10.83
CA THR A 65 19.97 -13.55 10.69
C THR A 65 20.35 -12.17 11.24
N ALA A 66 19.56 -11.13 10.94
CA ALA A 66 19.86 -9.77 11.38
C ALA A 66 19.65 -9.57 12.89
N ARG A 67 18.63 -10.22 13.47
CA ARG A 67 18.26 -10.01 14.88
C ARG A 67 18.99 -10.96 15.82
N GLY A 68 19.29 -12.20 15.39
CA GLY A 68 19.95 -13.22 16.20
C GLY A 68 19.18 -13.49 17.49
N ASP A 69 19.93 -13.70 18.59
CA ASP A 69 19.39 -14.02 19.92
C ASP A 69 18.48 -12.93 20.53
N ARG A 70 18.43 -11.74 19.92
CA ARG A 70 17.51 -10.68 20.36
C ARG A 70 16.07 -10.98 19.98
N LEU A 71 15.84 -11.74 18.91
CA LEU A 71 14.50 -12.01 18.41
C LEU A 71 13.79 -12.99 19.35
N ALA A 72 12.56 -12.68 19.73
CA ALA A 72 11.75 -13.61 20.50
C ALA A 72 11.41 -14.87 19.68
N ASP A 73 11.34 -16.01 20.35
CA ASP A 73 10.87 -17.27 19.75
C ASP A 73 9.33 -17.28 19.69
N ASP A 74 8.80 -16.57 18.70
CA ASP A 74 7.36 -16.41 18.47
C ASP A 74 7.05 -16.42 16.97
N GLU A 75 6.36 -17.47 16.52
CA GLU A 75 5.95 -17.62 15.12
C GLU A 75 5.01 -16.50 14.64
N ALA A 76 4.26 -15.87 15.55
CA ALA A 76 3.35 -14.78 15.19
C ALA A 76 4.09 -13.58 14.59
N ILE A 77 5.39 -13.42 14.87
CA ILE A 77 6.25 -12.38 14.28
C ILE A 77 6.20 -12.42 12.75
N PHE A 78 6.08 -13.62 12.18
CA PHE A 78 6.11 -13.89 10.73
C PHE A 78 4.73 -14.14 10.14
N SER A 79 3.65 -13.80 10.85
CA SER A 79 2.28 -14.01 10.40
C SER A 79 1.73 -12.91 9.48
N GLY A 80 2.50 -11.83 9.26
CA GLY A 80 2.00 -10.61 8.63
C GLY A 80 1.30 -9.63 9.58
N LEU A 81 1.21 -9.93 10.89
CA LEU A 81 0.66 -8.99 11.87
C LEU A 81 1.50 -7.72 11.99
N PHE A 82 0.83 -6.60 12.29
CA PHE A 82 1.49 -5.35 12.64
C PHE A 82 1.63 -5.24 14.16
N TYR A 83 2.72 -4.61 14.57
CA TYR A 83 3.04 -4.40 15.98
C TYR A 83 3.26 -2.92 16.23
N THR A 84 2.85 -2.46 17.40
CA THR A 84 3.28 -1.16 17.92
C THR A 84 4.78 -1.20 18.18
N GLY A 85 5.43 -0.04 18.26
CA GLY A 85 6.86 0.00 18.60
C GLY A 85 7.17 -0.63 19.97
N ALA A 86 6.27 -0.52 20.95
CA ALA A 86 6.41 -1.16 22.26
C ALA A 86 6.49 -2.69 22.13
N THR A 87 5.49 -3.28 21.48
CA THR A 87 5.48 -4.73 21.22
C THR A 87 6.63 -5.18 20.33
N ALA A 88 7.03 -4.36 19.36
CA ALA A 88 8.18 -4.65 18.51
C ALA A 88 9.49 -4.69 19.31
N LYS A 89 9.66 -3.82 20.31
CA LYS A 89 10.82 -3.84 21.21
C LYS A 89 10.82 -5.09 22.08
N GLU A 90 9.67 -5.44 22.67
CA GLU A 90 9.51 -6.67 23.47
C GLU A 90 9.82 -7.94 22.67
N LYS A 91 9.41 -7.99 21.39
CA LYS A 91 9.68 -9.11 20.48
C LYS A 91 11.08 -9.08 19.87
N GLY A 92 11.88 -8.06 20.19
CA GLY A 92 13.23 -7.92 19.69
C GLY A 92 13.33 -7.55 18.20
N LEU A 93 12.26 -7.01 17.61
CA LEU A 93 12.24 -6.53 16.22
C LEU A 93 12.94 -5.17 16.06
N ILE A 94 12.99 -4.38 17.13
CA ILE A 94 13.74 -3.11 17.19
C ILE A 94 14.63 -3.10 18.42
N ASP A 95 15.63 -2.23 18.42
CA ASP A 95 16.55 -2.09 19.57
C ASP A 95 16.06 -1.03 20.57
N ASP A 96 15.59 0.12 20.09
CA ASP A 96 15.06 1.18 20.95
C ASP A 96 14.20 2.21 20.20
N PHE A 97 13.66 3.17 20.95
CA PHE A 97 12.97 4.35 20.45
C PHE A 97 13.92 5.54 20.37
N ASP A 98 13.95 6.20 19.22
CA ASP A 98 14.66 7.47 19.07
C ASP A 98 14.12 8.26 17.87
N SER A 99 14.50 9.52 17.80
CA SER A 99 14.34 10.38 16.62
C SER A 99 15.53 10.23 15.67
N VAL A 100 15.32 10.52 14.39
CA VAL A 100 16.41 10.54 13.39
C VAL A 100 17.57 11.45 13.84
N ARG A 101 17.26 12.62 14.42
CA ARG A 101 18.29 13.56 14.93
C ARG A 101 19.07 12.98 16.11
N GLY A 102 18.39 12.29 17.02
CA GLY A 102 19.01 11.61 18.17
C GLY A 102 19.99 10.54 17.70
N VAL A 103 19.57 9.65 16.80
CA VAL A 103 20.45 8.61 16.23
C VAL A 103 21.67 9.22 15.53
N VAL A 104 21.48 10.26 14.72
CA VAL A 104 22.59 10.93 14.02
C VAL A 104 23.59 11.53 15.00
N ARG A 105 23.12 12.24 16.02
CA ARG A 105 23.97 12.90 17.02
C ARG A 105 24.68 11.87 17.92
N ASP A 106 23.93 10.91 18.44
CA ASP A 106 24.35 10.05 19.56
C ASP A 106 25.01 8.74 19.09
N ARG A 107 24.69 8.27 17.88
CA ARG A 107 25.19 6.97 17.38
C ARG A 107 26.09 7.08 16.15
N ILE A 108 25.79 7.98 15.21
CA ILE A 108 26.50 8.05 13.92
C ILE A 108 27.59 9.15 13.92
N GLY A 109 27.34 10.28 14.58
CA GLY A 109 28.32 11.36 14.72
C GLY A 109 28.65 12.11 13.41
N VAL A 110 27.70 12.22 12.48
CA VAL A 110 27.93 12.89 11.18
C VAL A 110 27.60 14.39 11.24
N GLU A 111 28.47 15.20 10.65
CA GLU A 111 28.34 16.66 10.63
C GLU A 111 27.32 17.18 9.60
N ARG A 112 27.13 16.45 8.50
CA ARG A 112 26.27 16.89 7.39
C ARG A 112 25.20 15.85 7.06
N GLN A 113 23.94 16.25 7.24
CA GLN A 113 22.78 15.47 6.85
C GLN A 113 22.20 16.02 5.53
N ILE A 114 21.93 15.15 4.56
CA ILE A 114 21.21 15.50 3.34
C ILE A 114 19.81 14.88 3.40
N ASP A 115 18.79 15.72 3.30
CA ASP A 115 17.38 15.33 3.29
C ASP A 115 16.90 15.25 1.83
N PHE A 116 16.64 14.02 1.36
CA PHE A 116 16.15 13.75 0.00
C PHE A 116 14.62 13.82 -0.11
N THR A 117 13.91 14.22 0.95
CA THR A 117 12.45 14.35 0.90
C THR A 117 12.08 15.32 -0.23
N PRO A 118 11.28 14.89 -1.24
CA PRO A 118 10.84 15.78 -2.30
C PRO A 118 10.09 16.97 -1.71
N ARG A 119 10.64 18.18 -1.84
CA ARG A 119 9.97 19.40 -1.38
C ARG A 119 9.26 20.02 -2.57
N ARG A 120 7.94 20.21 -2.45
CA ARG A 120 7.21 21.10 -3.37
C ARG A 120 7.86 22.47 -3.32
N ASN A 121 8.09 23.07 -4.49
CA ASN A 121 8.69 24.39 -4.55
C ASN A 121 7.75 25.40 -3.87
N ARG A 122 8.29 26.40 -3.18
CA ARG A 122 7.46 27.42 -2.49
C ARG A 122 6.50 28.12 -3.45
N LEU A 123 6.90 28.26 -4.72
CA LEU A 123 6.05 28.78 -5.78
C LEU A 123 4.86 27.86 -6.07
N GLU A 124 5.05 26.54 -6.11
CA GLU A 124 3.97 25.57 -6.29
C GLU A 124 3.03 25.51 -5.08
N GLN A 125 3.56 25.71 -3.87
CA GLN A 125 2.74 25.81 -2.66
C GLN A 125 1.89 27.08 -2.67
N LEU A 126 2.47 28.21 -3.07
CA LEU A 126 1.75 29.48 -3.20
C LEU A 126 0.70 29.40 -4.32
N LEU A 127 1.10 28.96 -5.51
CA LEU A 127 0.21 28.81 -6.67
C LEU A 127 -0.91 27.81 -6.40
N GLY A 128 -0.62 26.71 -5.70
CA GLY A 128 -1.60 25.72 -5.28
C GLY A 128 -2.59 26.27 -4.24
N ALA A 129 -2.13 27.06 -3.27
CA ALA A 129 -3.00 27.72 -2.29
C ALA A 129 -3.92 28.74 -2.99
N THR A 130 -3.36 29.59 -3.86
CA THR A 130 -4.16 30.54 -4.64
C THR A 130 -5.12 29.84 -5.61
N ALA A 131 -4.71 28.76 -6.26
CA ALA A 131 -5.57 28.02 -7.19
C ALA A 131 -6.73 27.31 -6.47
N ALA A 132 -6.51 26.81 -5.24
CA ALA A 132 -7.56 26.23 -4.42
C ALA A 132 -8.60 27.30 -3.98
N GLU A 133 -8.13 28.49 -3.58
CA GLU A 133 -8.99 29.62 -3.22
C GLU A 133 -9.77 30.17 -4.43
N PHE A 134 -9.11 30.30 -5.59
CA PHE A 134 -9.76 30.68 -6.85
C PHE A 134 -10.75 29.62 -7.35
N GLY A 135 -10.43 28.33 -7.20
CA GLY A 135 -11.31 27.22 -7.54
C GLY A 135 -12.58 27.20 -6.68
N GLN A 136 -12.47 27.47 -5.37
CA GLN A 136 -13.63 27.63 -4.49
C GLN A 136 -14.44 28.90 -4.81
N SER A 137 -13.79 30.00 -5.20
CA SER A 137 -14.48 31.22 -5.65
C SER A 137 -15.26 31.02 -6.95
N LEU A 138 -14.75 30.20 -7.88
CA LEU A 138 -15.41 29.91 -9.16
C LEU A 138 -16.53 28.85 -9.01
N LEU A 139 -16.36 27.86 -8.13
CA LEU A 139 -17.42 26.89 -7.82
C LEU A 139 -18.52 27.49 -6.94
N GLY A 140 -18.20 28.48 -6.10
CA GLY A 140 -19.16 29.26 -5.30
C GLY A 140 -19.93 30.33 -6.09
N GLN A 141 -19.50 30.65 -7.31
CA GLN A 141 -20.17 31.60 -8.21
C GLN A 141 -20.48 30.94 -9.55
N SER A 142 -21.32 29.91 -9.56
CA SER A 142 -22.04 29.55 -10.78
C SER A 142 -23.25 30.49 -10.92
N PRO A 143 -23.31 31.36 -11.95
CA PRO A 143 -24.44 32.26 -12.18
C PRO A 143 -25.63 31.55 -12.86
N LEU A 144 -25.56 30.24 -13.07
CA LEU A 144 -26.68 29.45 -13.55
C LEU A 144 -27.49 28.96 -12.35
N GLY A 145 -28.43 29.80 -11.92
CA GLY A 145 -29.59 29.35 -11.17
C GLY A 145 -30.37 28.33 -12.00
N LEU A 146 -30.08 27.05 -11.80
CA LEU A 146 -31.07 26.00 -11.98
C LEU A 146 -31.54 25.61 -10.57
N GLY A 147 -32.85 25.77 -10.39
CA GLY A 147 -33.53 25.93 -9.10
C GLY A 147 -33.11 24.94 -8.04
N GLN A 148 -32.82 25.47 -6.85
CA GLN A 148 -33.06 24.70 -5.63
C GLN A 148 -34.58 24.55 -5.49
N GLU A 149 -35.10 23.46 -6.01
CA GLU A 149 -36.39 22.94 -5.55
C GLU A 149 -36.12 22.31 -4.18
N THR A 150 -36.60 22.97 -3.14
CA THR A 150 -36.52 22.50 -1.75
C THR A 150 -37.36 21.25 -1.60
N ALA A 151 -36.76 20.08 -1.75
CA ALA A 151 -37.35 18.83 -1.28
C ALA A 151 -37.20 18.76 0.25
N THR A 152 -38.26 19.15 0.95
CA THR A 152 -38.49 18.88 2.37
C THR A 152 -38.12 17.43 2.72
N PRO A 153 -37.37 17.15 3.80
CA PRO A 153 -37.15 15.78 4.21
C PRO A 153 -38.47 15.21 4.72
N MET A 154 -39.06 14.31 3.92
CA MET A 154 -40.18 13.48 4.33
C MET A 154 -39.63 12.48 5.36
N MET A 155 -39.86 12.79 6.63
CA MET A 155 -39.75 11.85 7.73
C MET A 155 -40.96 10.91 7.62
N LEU A 156 -40.72 9.64 7.28
CA LEU A 156 -41.71 8.58 7.36
C LEU A 156 -41.40 7.65 8.55
N PRO A 157 -42.44 7.05 9.14
CA PRO A 157 -42.51 6.61 10.53
C PRO A 157 -41.70 5.35 10.87
#